data_AF-A0A552V9B1-F1
#
_entry.id   AF-A0A552V9B1-F1
#
_cell.length_a   1.000
_cell.length_b   1.000
_cell.length_c   1.000
_cell.angle_alpha   90.00
_cell.angle_beta   90.00
_cell.angle_gamma   90.00
#
_symmetry.space_group_name_H-M   'P 1'
#
loop_
_entity.id
_entity.type
_entity.pdbx_description
1 polymer ?
#
loop_
_entity_poly.entity_id
_entity_poly.type
_entity_poly.pdbx_seq_one_letter_code
_entity_poly.pdbx_strand_id
1 'polypeptide(L)'
;MFQDEACFGRINKPKYCWCRKGIRPQVPCHHIREYRYTYGAVEPKTGENFFLVMPNCNTYNMNVFMQELSKEYEQDMILLICDGASWHKSKGLKIPKNIKIIHIPPYTPEINPI
;
A
#
# COMPACT_ATOMS: atom_id res chain seq x y z
N MET A 1 -2.16 -2.57 -14.45
CA MET A 1 -2.14 -2.99 -13.04
C MET A 1 -2.57 -1.84 -12.15
N PHE A 2 -3.42 -2.11 -11.17
CA PHE A 2 -3.81 -1.17 -10.12
C PHE A 2 -2.84 -1.30 -8.95
N GLN A 3 -2.42 -0.17 -8.40
CA GLN A 3 -1.39 -0.11 -7.38
C GLN A 3 -1.88 0.68 -6.17
N ASP A 4 -1.55 0.16 -4.99
CA ASP A 4 -1.80 0.83 -3.70
C ASP A 4 -0.74 0.42 -2.67
N GLU A 5 -0.74 1.12 -1.54
CA GLU A 5 0.05 0.79 -0.37
C GLU A 5 -0.81 0.56 0.88
N ALA A 6 -0.61 -0.60 1.51
CA ALA A 6 -1.24 -0.91 2.78
C ALA A 6 -0.24 -0.79 3.94
N CYS A 7 -0.65 -0.10 5.00
CA CYS A 7 0.14 0.04 6.24
C CYS A 7 -0.24 -1.04 7.25
N PHE A 8 0.74 -1.85 7.65
CA PHE A 8 0.62 -2.87 8.67
C PHE A 8 1.44 -2.45 9.89
N GLY A 9 0.73 -2.08 10.96
CA GLY A 9 1.33 -1.68 12.22
C GLY A 9 1.00 -2.61 13.37
N ARG A 10 1.82 -2.59 14.41
CA ARG A 10 1.52 -3.25 15.69
C ARG A 10 0.51 -2.42 16.50
N ILE A 11 -0.71 -2.35 15.99
CA ILE A 11 -1.82 -1.66 16.64
C ILE A 11 -2.62 -2.69 17.44
N ASN A 12 -2.55 -2.62 18.77
CA ASN A 12 -3.45 -3.37 19.62
C ASN A 12 -4.74 -2.56 19.82
N LYS A 13 -5.90 -3.12 19.46
CA LYS A 13 -7.20 -2.53 19.78
C LYS A 13 -7.71 -3.18 21.06
N PRO A 14 -8.13 -2.40 22.08
CA PRO A 14 -8.77 -2.95 23.26
C PRO A 14 -9.91 -3.90 22.87
N LYS A 15 -9.93 -5.09 23.48
CA LYS A 15 -10.97 -6.10 23.24
C LYS A 15 -11.99 -6.07 24.38
N TYR A 16 -13.20 -6.53 24.07
CA TYR A 16 -14.24 -6.68 25.08
C TYR A 16 -13.80 -7.69 26.16
N CYS A 17 -14.12 -7.38 27.41
CA CYS A 17 -13.78 -8.17 28.59
C CYS A 17 -15.03 -8.28 29.47
N TRP A 18 -15.31 -9.49 29.97
CA TRP A 18 -16.34 -9.73 30.96
C TRP A 18 -15.90 -9.19 32.32
N CYS A 19 -16.80 -8.49 33.01
CA CYS A 19 -16.58 -7.98 34.37
C CYS A 19 -17.87 -8.07 35.18
N ARG A 20 -17.74 -8.06 36.52
CA ARG A 20 -18.91 -8.01 37.40
C ARG A 20 -19.62 -6.67 37.26
N LYS A 21 -20.94 -6.66 37.41
CA LYS A 21 -21.76 -5.44 37.39
C LYS A 21 -21.23 -4.42 38.40
N GLY A 22 -21.04 -3.18 37.94
CA GLY A 22 -20.48 -2.09 38.75
C GLY A 22 -18.95 -1.94 38.69
N ILE A 23 -18.24 -2.83 37.99
CA ILE A 23 -16.78 -2.75 37.80
C ILE A 23 -16.47 -2.30 36.37
N ARG A 24 -15.60 -1.30 36.22
CA ARG A 24 -15.06 -0.90 34.90
C ARG A 24 -13.82 -1.76 34.60
N PRO A 25 -13.82 -2.58 33.55
CA PRO A 25 -12.66 -3.40 33.20
C PRO A 25 -11.53 -2.52 32.67
N GLN A 26 -10.30 -2.79 33.11
CA GLN A 26 -9.09 -2.22 32.54
C GLN A 26 -8.45 -3.26 31.61
N VAL A 27 -8.31 -2.90 30.34
CA VAL A 27 -7.73 -3.79 29.31
C VAL A 27 -6.41 -3.18 28.85
N PRO A 28 -5.27 -3.90 28.95
CA PRO A 28 -4.00 -3.42 28.44
C PRO A 28 -4.08 -3.10 26.95
N CYS A 29 -3.51 -1.97 26.56
CA CYS A 29 -3.40 -1.54 25.17
C CYS A 29 -1.95 -1.17 24.87
N HIS A 30 -1.33 -1.89 23.95
CA HIS A 30 0.01 -1.55 23.47
C HIS A 30 -0.07 -0.50 22.36
N HIS A 31 0.54 0.66 22.59
CA HIS A 31 0.68 1.73 21.61
C HIS A 31 2.10 1.72 21.01
N ILE A 32 2.46 0.65 20.30
CA ILE A 32 3.76 0.54 19.63
C ILE A 32 3.62 1.13 18.22
N ARG A 33 4.38 2.19 17.92
CA ARG A 33 4.39 2.87 16.60
C ARG A 33 5.38 2.23 15.63
N GLU A 34 5.29 0.91 15.49
CA GLU A 34 6.06 0.15 14.50
C GLU A 34 5.16 -0.15 13.31
N TYR A 35 5.61 0.25 12.11
CA TYR A 35 4.87 0.08 10.87
C TYR A 35 5.75 -0.58 9.80
N ARG A 36 5.08 -1.32 8.91
CA ARG A 36 5.59 -1.83 7.65
C ARG A 36 4.57 -1.51 6.58
N TYR A 37 5.04 -1.32 5.36
CA TYR A 37 4.19 -0.96 4.24
C TYR A 37 4.31 -2.05 3.19
N THR A 38 3.17 -2.54 2.71
CA THR A 38 3.12 -3.45 1.59
C THR A 38 2.68 -2.65 0.38
N TYR A 39 3.56 -2.56 -0.60
CA TYR A 39 3.26 -2.04 -1.92
C TYR A 39 2.75 -3.19 -2.77
N GLY A 40 1.61 -3.02 -3.42
CA GLY A 40 1.02 -4.04 -4.27
C GLY A 40 0.64 -3.49 -5.63
N ALA A 41 0.82 -4.28 -6.67
CA ALA A 41 0.24 -4.07 -7.98
C ALA A 41 -0.54 -5.32 -8.41
N VAL A 42 -1.77 -5.16 -8.89
CA VAL A 42 -2.64 -6.27 -9.32
C VAL A 42 -3.21 -5.98 -10.70
N GLU A 43 -3.22 -6.98 -11.58
CA GLU A 43 -3.99 -6.97 -12.82
C GLU A 43 -5.36 -7.66 -12.58
N PRO A 44 -6.48 -6.92 -12.63
CA PRO A 44 -7.79 -7.49 -12.29
C PRO A 44 -8.29 -8.58 -13.24
N LYS A 45 -7.81 -8.59 -14.49
CA LYS A 45 -8.29 -9.51 -15.52
C LYS A 45 -7.67 -10.91 -15.39
N THR A 46 -6.37 -10.96 -15.11
CA THR A 46 -5.58 -12.20 -15.02
C THR A 46 -5.39 -12.65 -13.58
N GLY A 47 -5.46 -11.72 -12.62
CA GLY A 47 -5.11 -11.96 -11.23
C GLY A 47 -3.60 -11.90 -10.95
N GLU A 48 -2.78 -11.59 -11.95
CA GLU A 48 -1.35 -11.39 -11.76
C GLU A 48 -1.09 -10.26 -10.78
N ASN A 49 -0.10 -10.45 -9.93
CA ASN A 49 0.17 -9.56 -8.82
C ASN A 49 1.65 -9.49 -8.49
N PHE A 50 2.03 -8.38 -7.89
CA PHE A 50 3.39 -8.12 -7.47
C PHE A 50 3.37 -7.34 -6.16
N PHE A 51 4.09 -7.83 -5.15
CA PHE A 51 4.08 -7.24 -3.81
C PHE A 51 5.48 -7.07 -3.26
N LEU A 52 5.73 -5.94 -2.59
CA LEU A 52 6.95 -5.69 -1.82
C LEU A 52 6.62 -5.14 -0.43
N VAL A 53 7.24 -5.72 0.58
CA VAL A 53 7.19 -5.21 1.96
C VAL A 53 8.38 -4.29 2.20
N MET A 54 8.11 -3.02 2.48
CA MET A 54 9.10 -1.97 2.63
C MET A 54 8.89 -1.17 3.93
N PRO A 55 9.94 -0.50 4.43
CA PRO A 55 9.88 0.16 5.74
C PRO A 55 9.01 1.42 5.77
N ASN A 56 8.80 2.09 4.63
CA ASN A 56 8.14 3.41 4.58
C ASN A 56 7.33 3.59 3.29
N CYS A 57 6.29 4.43 3.33
CA CYS A 57 5.67 5.00 2.12
C CYS A 57 6.36 6.31 1.73
N ASN A 58 7.20 6.28 0.69
CA ASN A 58 7.88 7.46 0.16
C ASN A 58 8.31 7.29 -1.31
N THR A 59 8.80 8.37 -1.93
CA THR A 59 9.26 8.38 -3.32
C THR A 59 10.42 7.42 -3.58
N TYR A 60 11.33 7.24 -2.62
CA TYR A 60 12.47 6.34 -2.79
C TYR A 60 12.00 4.89 -2.92
N ASN A 61 11.15 4.44 -2.01
CA ASN A 61 10.58 3.08 -2.04
C ASN A 61 9.64 2.89 -3.25
N MET A 62 8.92 3.92 -3.68
CA MET A 62 8.14 3.84 -4.93
C MET A 62 9.02 3.60 -6.16
N ASN A 63 10.21 4.22 -6.21
CA ASN A 63 11.18 3.95 -7.28
C ASN A 63 11.72 2.51 -7.23
N VAL A 64 12.01 2.00 -6.04
CA VAL A 64 12.41 0.59 -5.84
C VAL A 64 11.30 -0.34 -6.32
N PHE A 65 10.05 -0.06 -5.93
CA PHE A 65 8.89 -0.84 -6.35
C PHE A 65 8.73 -0.89 -7.87
N MET A 66 8.75 0.27 -8.53
CA MET A 66 8.63 0.32 -9.99
C MET A 66 9.80 -0.37 -10.69
N GLN A 67 11.01 -0.27 -10.15
CA GLN A 67 12.18 -0.94 -10.71
C GLN A 67 12.05 -2.46 -10.64
N GLU A 68 11.64 -3.00 -9.50
CA GLU A 68 11.46 -4.45 -9.36
C GLU A 68 10.24 -4.96 -10.14
N LEU A 69 9.14 -4.18 -10.18
CA LEU A 69 7.98 -4.50 -11.00
C LEU A 69 8.33 -4.54 -12.49
N SER A 70 9.16 -3.59 -12.96
CA SER A 70 9.64 -3.53 -14.33
C SER A 70 10.52 -4.72 -14.70
N LYS A 71 11.31 -5.24 -13.75
CA LYS A 71 12.13 -6.46 -13.91
C LYS A 71 11.30 -7.75 -13.94
N GLU A 72 10.26 -7.81 -13.13
CA GLU A 72 9.37 -8.98 -13.11
C GLU A 72 8.64 -9.14 -14.45
N TYR A 73 8.17 -8.01 -15.00
CA TYR A 73 7.43 -7.96 -16.26
C TYR A 73 8.20 -7.21 -17.36
N GLU A 74 9.46 -7.61 -17.61
CA GLU A 74 10.36 -6.93 -18.57
C GLU A 74 9.82 -6.88 -20.00
N GLN A 75 9.03 -7.88 -20.39
CA GLN A 75 8.49 -8.03 -21.73
C GLN A 75 7.18 -7.27 -21.95
N ASP A 76 6.54 -6.80 -20.87
CA ASP A 76 5.23 -6.19 -20.91
C ASP A 76 5.29 -4.68 -20.78
N MET A 77 4.30 -4.00 -21.38
CA MET A 77 4.03 -2.60 -21.14
C MET A 77 3.00 -2.45 -20.02
N ILE A 78 3.44 -1.95 -18.87
CA ILE A 78 2.62 -1.82 -17.67
C ILE A 78 1.95 -0.44 -17.64
N LEU A 79 0.62 -0.46 -17.66
CA LEU A 79 -0.18 0.70 -17.26
C LEU A 79 -0.41 0.63 -15.75
N LEU A 80 0.33 1.43 -14.98
CA LEU A 80 0.26 1.47 -13.53
C LEU A 80 -0.75 2.53 -13.10
N ILE A 81 -1.87 2.09 -12.52
CA ILE A 81 -2.96 2.95 -12.06
C ILE A 81 -2.75 3.19 -10.57
N CYS A 82 -2.51 4.46 -10.20
CA CYS A 82 -2.19 4.88 -8.83
C CYS A 82 -3.22 5.90 -8.33
N ASP A 83 -3.31 6.05 -7.02
CA ASP A 83 -4.07 7.14 -6.40
C ASP A 83 -3.37 8.51 -6.57
N GLY A 84 -3.87 9.51 -5.85
CA GLY A 84 -3.36 10.87 -5.85
C GLY A 84 -2.18 11.16 -4.91
N ALA A 85 -1.59 10.17 -4.24
CA ALA A 85 -0.58 10.37 -3.20
C ALA A 85 0.66 11.15 -3.70
N SER A 86 1.30 11.88 -2.78
CA SER A 86 2.41 12.78 -3.12
C SER A 86 3.61 12.04 -3.71
N TRP A 87 3.87 10.81 -3.28
CA TRP A 87 4.94 9.99 -3.84
C TRP A 87 4.63 9.47 -5.25
N HIS A 88 3.36 9.29 -5.63
CA HIS A 88 2.96 8.92 -7.00
C HIS A 88 3.11 10.05 -8.01
N LYS A 89 3.22 11.30 -7.55
CA LYS A 89 3.36 12.52 -8.39
C LYS A 89 4.70 13.23 -8.20
N SER A 90 5.63 12.59 -7.49
CA SER A 90 6.89 13.22 -7.12
C SER A 90 7.78 13.44 -8.34
N LYS A 91 8.42 14.62 -8.42
CA LYS A 91 9.44 14.91 -9.45
C LYS A 91 10.68 14.01 -9.32
N GLY A 92 10.84 13.32 -8.19
CA GLY A 92 11.92 12.36 -7.95
C GLY A 92 11.64 10.94 -8.48
N LEU A 93 10.51 10.72 -9.16
CA LEU A 93 10.20 9.41 -9.73
C LEU A 93 11.10 9.08 -10.92
N LYS A 94 11.66 7.88 -10.91
CA LYS A 94 12.45 7.28 -11.99
C LYS A 94 11.59 6.21 -12.65
N ILE A 95 10.72 6.64 -13.56
CA ILE A 95 9.75 5.76 -14.21
C ILE A 95 10.49 4.87 -15.23
N PRO A 96 10.47 3.54 -15.09
CA PRO A 96 11.06 2.62 -16.07
C PRO A 96 10.40 2.76 -17.45
N LYS A 97 11.12 2.42 -18.52
CA LYS A 97 10.64 2.61 -19.91
C LYS A 97 9.35 1.86 -20.22
N ASN A 98 9.13 0.72 -19.58
CA ASN A 98 7.96 -0.13 -19.78
C ASN A 98 6.78 0.23 -18.86
N ILE A 99 6.87 1.30 -18.06
CA ILE A 99 5.80 1.72 -17.14
C ILE A 99 5.22 3.08 -17.55
N LYS A 100 3.89 3.18 -17.56
CA LYS A 100 3.16 4.46 -17.64
C LYS A 100 2.23 4.59 -16.46
N ILE A 101 2.32 5.72 -15.75
CA ILE A 101 1.47 6.01 -14.59
C ILE A 101 0.20 6.73 -15.03
N ILE A 102 -0.95 6.25 -14.57
CA ILE A 102 -2.25 6.93 -14.66
C ILE A 102 -2.77 7.16 -13.25
N HIS A 103 -3.37 8.33 -13.01
CA HIS A 103 -3.99 8.64 -11.73
C HIS A 103 -5.50 8.52 -11.79
N ILE A 104 -6.08 7.87 -10.78
CA ILE A 104 -7.52 7.93 -10.53
C ILE A 104 -7.93 9.29 -9.93
N PRO A 105 -9.20 9.69 -10.05
CA PRO A 105 -9.75 10.85 -9.34
C PRO A 105 -9.44 10.85 -7.83
N PRO A 106 -9.23 12.03 -7.22
CA PRO A 106 -9.01 12.12 -5.77
C PRO A 106 -10.18 11.54 -4.98
N TYR A 107 -9.89 10.89 -3.84
CA TYR A 107 -10.88 10.39 -2.88
C TYR A 107 -11.88 9.36 -3.44
N THR A 108 -11.45 8.53 -4.38
CA THR A 108 -12.29 7.48 -4.98
C THR A 108 -11.69 6.08 -4.76
N PRO A 109 -11.59 5.59 -3.50
CA PRO A 109 -11.07 4.25 -3.24
C PRO A 109 -11.91 3.15 -3.90
N GLU A 110 -13.20 3.38 -4.13
CA GLU A 110 -14.13 2.40 -4.72
C GLU A 110 -13.81 1.98 -6.16
N ILE A 111 -12.97 2.75 -6.87
CA ILE A 111 -12.51 2.43 -8.22
C ILE A 111 -11.11 1.81 -8.25
N ASN A 112 -10.47 1.64 -7.09
CA ASN A 112 -9.21 0.91 -6.93
C ASN A 112 -9.53 -0.50 -6.39
N PRO A 113 -9.37 -1.57 -7.19
CA PRO A 113 -9.73 -2.93 -6.79
C PRO A 113 -8.72 -3.59 -5.84
N ILE A 114 -7.64 -2.89 -5.48
CA ILE A 114 -6.57 -3.34 -4.58
C ILE A 114 -6.70 -2.65 -3.22
#